data_AF-A0A2U2S8Q5-F1
#
_entry.id   AF-A0A2U2S8Q5-F1
#
_cell.length_a   1.000
_cell.length_b   1.000
_cell.length_c   1.000
_cell.angle_alpha   90.00
_cell.angle_beta   90.00
_cell.angle_gamma   90.00
#
_symmetry.space_group_name_H-M   'P 1'
#
loop_
_entity.id
_entity.type
_entity.pdbx_description
1 polymer ?
#
loop_
_entity_poly.entity_id
_entity_poly.type
_entity_poly.pdbx_seq_one_letter_code
_entity_poly.pdbx_strand_id
1 'polypeptide(L)'
;MYQEWFVTEYFSQYDEFEDWAKGGKTRSINVYDKWMLIVNLNQQEEAQVTLTFYYMDEPPQEFTFRLAAGRQGRLHFSDEPDNLGTINLPPGCNPRKRFGVRVRSTQPVVVQATAGDRIGEERITNSMATYLYHPGPLGEAEKTWMYVDCVYLVSDRFPLEEREWLSVLNPNSQTAHCTVTFIPGGDVDVGLQVSKPIQASVAEVQHAFEVAPERLFSVLISDWQDVLPNQPYAVRVESDLPITLQGIRHIFERGQYEFSRCWAVLDAIPIPPAVRR
;
A
#
# COMPACT_ATOMS: atom_id res chain seq x y z
N MET A 1 2.94 -4.77 23.55
CA MET A 1 3.65 -4.72 22.24
C MET A 1 2.94 -5.75 21.34
N TYR A 2 2.57 -5.40 20.10
CA TYR A 2 1.72 -6.21 19.18
C TYR A 2 0.20 -6.23 19.44
N GLN A 3 -0.34 -5.17 20.04
CA GLN A 3 -1.79 -4.99 20.23
C GLN A 3 -2.39 -3.97 19.25
N GLU A 4 -1.57 -3.31 18.44
CA GLU A 4 -2.00 -2.37 17.41
C GLU A 4 -1.19 -2.60 16.14
N TRP A 5 -1.86 -2.57 14.99
CA TRP A 5 -1.27 -2.83 13.68
C TRP A 5 -1.94 -1.98 12.61
N PHE A 6 -1.20 -1.65 11.56
CA PHE A 6 -1.67 -0.82 10.45
C PHE A 6 -1.30 -1.45 9.12
N VAL A 7 -2.23 -1.42 8.18
CA VAL A 7 -1.93 -1.51 6.76
C VAL A 7 -2.37 -0.20 6.13
N THR A 8 -1.46 0.42 5.39
CA THR A 8 -1.74 1.71 4.77
C THR A 8 -2.80 1.57 3.70
N GLU A 9 -2.70 0.56 2.84
CA GLU A 9 -3.70 0.34 1.79
C GLU A 9 -3.87 -1.14 1.41
N TYR A 10 -5.14 -1.57 1.33
CA TYR A 10 -5.59 -2.64 0.45
C TYR A 10 -5.99 -2.04 -0.90
N PHE A 11 -5.07 -2.14 -1.86
CA PHE A 11 -5.26 -1.56 -3.17
C PHE A 11 -6.39 -2.23 -3.94
N SER A 12 -7.13 -1.43 -4.68
CA SER A 12 -7.99 -1.89 -5.76
C SER A 12 -8.14 -0.80 -6.80
N GLN A 13 -8.23 -1.19 -8.07
CA GLN A 13 -8.42 -0.29 -9.19
C GLN A 13 -9.72 -0.65 -9.92
N TYR A 14 -10.86 -0.44 -9.24
CA TYR A 14 -12.19 -0.62 -9.84
C TYR A 14 -12.63 0.58 -10.69
N ASP A 15 -12.10 1.77 -10.39
CA ASP A 15 -12.36 2.99 -11.14
C ASP A 15 -11.61 3.00 -12.48
N GLU A 16 -12.17 3.70 -13.46
CA GLU A 16 -11.54 3.88 -14.75
C GLU A 16 -10.22 4.64 -14.64
N PHE A 17 -9.24 4.21 -15.43
CA PHE A 17 -7.92 4.83 -15.50
C PHE A 17 -7.48 4.96 -16.95
N GLU A 18 -6.44 5.77 -17.19
CA GLU A 18 -5.98 6.05 -18.55
C GLU A 18 -5.34 4.82 -19.21
N ASP A 19 -5.67 4.56 -20.48
CA ASP A 19 -4.91 3.63 -21.34
C ASP A 19 -3.80 4.42 -22.07
N TRP A 20 -2.55 4.27 -21.62
CA TRP A 20 -1.42 5.03 -22.18
C TRP A 20 -1.01 4.59 -23.59
N ALA A 21 -1.54 3.47 -24.09
CA ALA A 21 -1.18 2.94 -25.41
C ALA A 21 -2.21 3.33 -26.48
N LYS A 22 -3.50 3.18 -26.17
CA LYS A 22 -4.62 3.45 -27.08
C LYS A 22 -5.18 4.86 -26.89
N GLY A 23 -4.85 5.53 -25.78
CA GLY A 23 -5.53 6.71 -25.31
C GLY A 23 -6.93 6.40 -24.76
N GLY A 24 -7.51 7.34 -24.02
CA GLY A 24 -8.84 7.18 -23.42
C GLY A 24 -8.81 6.50 -22.05
N LYS A 25 -9.95 5.95 -21.64
CA LYS A 25 -10.14 5.31 -20.34
C LYS A 25 -10.37 3.81 -20.50
N THR A 26 -9.86 3.05 -19.56
CA THR A 26 -10.06 1.61 -19.42
C THR A 26 -10.42 1.28 -17.98
N ARG A 27 -10.94 0.09 -17.76
CA ARG A 27 -11.32 -0.41 -16.44
C ARG A 27 -10.73 -1.79 -16.24
N SER A 28 -10.22 -2.03 -15.04
CA SER A 28 -9.76 -3.37 -14.68
C SER A 28 -10.94 -4.34 -14.64
N ILE A 29 -10.71 -5.54 -15.18
CA ILE A 29 -11.59 -6.70 -15.05
C ILE A 29 -11.17 -7.62 -13.90
N ASN A 30 -10.08 -7.29 -13.20
CA ASN A 30 -9.63 -8.05 -12.04
C ASN A 30 -10.70 -8.05 -10.95
N VAL A 31 -10.89 -9.20 -10.34
CA VAL A 31 -11.44 -9.27 -8.99
C VAL A 31 -10.27 -9.16 -8.01
N TYR A 32 -10.36 -8.17 -7.12
CA TYR A 32 -9.33 -7.87 -6.13
C TYR A 32 -9.63 -8.61 -4.83
N ASP A 33 -9.11 -9.83 -4.71
CA ASP A 33 -9.25 -10.59 -3.48
C ASP A 33 -8.26 -10.08 -2.43
N LYS A 34 -8.78 -9.79 -1.24
CA LYS A 34 -8.05 -9.14 -0.15
C LYS A 34 -8.32 -9.91 1.13
N TRP A 35 -7.28 -10.41 1.77
CA TRP A 35 -7.37 -11.17 3.00
C TRP A 35 -6.55 -10.55 4.12
N MET A 36 -7.16 -10.47 5.30
CA MET A 36 -6.46 -10.26 6.55
C MET A 36 -6.35 -11.58 7.29
N LEU A 37 -5.11 -12.02 7.53
CA LEU A 37 -4.78 -13.16 8.36
C LEU A 37 -4.32 -12.64 9.73
N ILE A 38 -4.91 -13.17 10.80
CA ILE A 38 -4.61 -12.71 12.15
C ILE A 38 -4.45 -13.90 13.09
N VAL A 39 -3.42 -13.92 13.92
CA VAL A 39 -3.22 -14.97 14.93
C VAL A 39 -3.20 -14.35 16.33
N ASN A 40 -3.96 -14.93 17.26
CA ASN A 40 -3.89 -14.62 18.68
C ASN A 40 -2.71 -15.37 19.30
N LEU A 41 -1.72 -14.64 19.79
CA LEU A 41 -0.53 -15.23 20.41
C LEU A 41 -0.81 -15.72 21.84
N ASN A 42 -1.85 -15.19 22.50
CA ASN A 42 -2.26 -15.64 23.82
C ASN A 42 -2.96 -17.00 23.72
N GLN A 43 -2.42 -18.02 24.41
CA GLN A 43 -2.92 -19.39 24.39
C GLN A 43 -4.07 -19.65 25.38
N GLN A 44 -4.38 -18.68 26.25
CA GLN A 44 -5.32 -18.84 27.36
C GLN A 44 -6.54 -17.92 27.23
N GLU A 45 -6.36 -16.71 26.66
CA GLU A 45 -7.40 -15.69 26.62
C GLU A 45 -7.82 -15.36 25.19
N GLU A 46 -9.13 -15.19 24.98
CA GLU A 46 -9.66 -14.65 23.73
C GLU A 46 -9.21 -13.19 23.55
N ALA A 47 -8.96 -12.83 22.29
CA ALA A 47 -8.71 -11.45 21.91
C ALA A 47 -10.01 -10.81 21.41
N GLN A 48 -10.38 -9.65 21.94
CA GLN A 48 -11.33 -8.77 21.29
C GLN A 48 -10.55 -7.90 20.30
N VAL A 49 -10.86 -8.01 19.02
CA VAL A 49 -10.17 -7.31 17.93
C VAL A 49 -11.12 -6.30 17.30
N THR A 50 -10.70 -5.05 17.23
CA THR A 50 -11.40 -3.96 16.57
C THR A 50 -10.63 -3.53 15.33
N LEU A 51 -11.30 -3.52 14.19
CA LEU A 51 -10.81 -2.99 12.93
C LEU A 51 -11.40 -1.60 12.72
N THR A 52 -10.58 -0.65 12.29
CA THR A 52 -11.03 0.64 11.75
C THR A 52 -10.62 0.70 10.28
N PHE A 53 -11.60 0.83 9.38
CA PHE A 53 -11.39 1.01 7.94
C PHE A 53 -11.35 2.49 7.61
N TYR A 54 -10.31 2.92 6.89
CA TYR A 54 -10.11 4.30 6.48
C TYR A 54 -10.18 4.43 4.97
N TYR A 55 -10.94 5.39 4.49
CA TYR A 55 -11.12 5.65 3.07
C TYR A 55 -10.60 7.04 2.73
N MET A 56 -10.56 7.37 1.43
CA MET A 56 -10.16 8.70 0.98
C MET A 56 -11.29 9.72 1.13
N ASP A 57 -12.53 9.28 0.92
CA ASP A 57 -13.68 10.16 0.68
C ASP A 57 -14.81 10.02 1.71
N GLU A 58 -14.69 9.12 2.69
CA GLU A 58 -15.73 8.87 3.68
C GLU A 58 -15.18 8.66 5.11
N PRO A 59 -16.00 8.91 6.16
CA PRO A 59 -15.59 8.68 7.54
C PRO A 59 -15.21 7.22 7.82
N PRO A 60 -14.31 6.98 8.79
CA PRO A 60 -13.90 5.62 9.13
C PRO A 60 -15.06 4.78 9.64
N GLN A 61 -15.01 3.49 9.36
CA GLN A 61 -15.99 2.50 9.83
C GLN A 61 -15.31 1.49 10.76
N GLU A 62 -16.02 1.00 11.77
CA GLU A 62 -15.48 0.04 12.72
C GLU A 62 -16.20 -1.29 12.70
N PHE A 63 -15.43 -2.36 12.91
CA PHE A 63 -15.93 -3.71 13.10
C PHE A 63 -15.18 -4.38 14.24
N THR A 64 -15.90 -5.06 15.14
CA THR A 64 -15.29 -5.79 16.26
C THR A 64 -15.69 -7.25 16.23
N PHE A 65 -14.73 -8.13 16.51
CA PHE A 65 -14.94 -9.57 16.63
C PHE A 65 -14.07 -10.17 17.74
N ARG A 66 -14.31 -11.45 18.04
CA ARG A 66 -13.51 -12.23 18.99
C ARG A 66 -12.66 -13.23 18.25
N LEU A 67 -11.38 -13.31 18.62
CA LEU A 67 -10.43 -14.29 18.11
C LEU A 67 -10.03 -15.24 19.24
N ALA A 68 -10.33 -16.52 19.06
CA ALA A 68 -10.08 -17.55 20.07
C ALA A 68 -8.61 -17.62 20.48
N ALA A 69 -8.36 -18.01 21.73
CA ALA A 69 -7.02 -18.18 22.28
C ALA A 69 -6.19 -19.17 21.44
N GLY A 70 -4.96 -18.79 21.08
CA GLY A 70 -4.02 -19.61 20.31
C GLY A 70 -4.49 -19.98 18.91
N ARG A 71 -5.47 -19.26 18.34
CA ARG A 71 -6.03 -19.54 17.01
C ARG A 71 -5.76 -18.43 16.01
N GLN A 72 -5.74 -18.85 14.75
CA GLN A 72 -5.75 -17.97 13.60
C GLN A 72 -7.20 -17.70 13.17
N GLY A 73 -7.46 -16.46 12.78
CA GLY A 73 -8.64 -16.02 12.07
C GLY A 73 -8.27 -15.50 10.67
N ARG A 74 -9.26 -15.46 9.79
CA ARG A 74 -9.14 -14.95 8.44
C ARG A 74 -10.38 -14.15 8.08
N LEU A 75 -10.19 -12.94 7.56
CA LEU A 75 -11.26 -12.14 6.97
C LEU A 75 -10.98 -11.96 5.48
N HIS A 76 -12.02 -12.08 4.67
CA HIS A 76 -12.02 -11.83 3.24
C HIS A 76 -12.75 -10.51 2.99
N PHE A 77 -12.06 -9.53 2.41
CA PHE A 77 -12.59 -8.21 2.11
C PHE A 77 -13.09 -8.15 0.66
N SER A 78 -14.02 -9.05 0.33
CA SER A 78 -14.70 -9.10 -0.97
C SER A 78 -16.17 -9.47 -0.77
N ASP A 79 -17.05 -8.95 -1.62
CA ASP A 79 -18.46 -9.35 -1.74
C ASP A 79 -18.64 -10.68 -2.49
N GLU A 80 -17.58 -11.15 -3.16
CA GLU A 80 -17.53 -12.45 -3.82
C GLU A 80 -16.91 -13.52 -2.89
N PRO A 81 -17.29 -14.81 -3.05
CA PRO A 81 -16.63 -15.90 -2.35
C PRO A 81 -15.15 -15.99 -2.76
N ASP A 82 -14.27 -16.26 -1.78
CA ASP A 82 -12.90 -16.64 -2.10
C ASP A 82 -12.83 -18.03 -2.75
N ASN A 83 -11.62 -18.46 -3.11
CA ASN A 83 -11.38 -19.79 -3.69
C ASN A 83 -11.73 -20.96 -2.76
N LEU A 84 -12.00 -20.72 -1.47
CA LEU A 84 -12.50 -21.70 -0.50
C LEU A 84 -14.02 -21.59 -0.28
N GLY A 85 -14.73 -20.76 -1.05
CA GLY A 85 -16.17 -20.51 -0.90
C GLY A 85 -16.53 -19.63 0.29
N THR A 86 -15.55 -18.97 0.91
CA THR A 86 -15.75 -18.13 2.10
C THR A 86 -16.19 -16.72 1.69
N ILE A 87 -17.37 -16.31 2.17
CA ILE A 87 -17.84 -14.92 2.12
C ILE A 87 -17.92 -14.44 3.57
N ASN A 88 -16.98 -13.59 3.97
CA ASN A 88 -16.96 -13.03 5.33
C ASN A 88 -16.49 -11.58 5.34
N LEU A 89 -17.02 -10.80 4.41
CA LEU A 89 -16.85 -9.35 4.35
C LEU A 89 -17.29 -8.72 5.68
N PRO A 90 -16.39 -8.03 6.40
CA PRO A 90 -16.76 -7.34 7.63
C PRO A 90 -17.78 -6.23 7.36
N PRO A 91 -18.80 -6.07 8.23
CA PRO A 91 -19.64 -4.89 8.23
C PRO A 91 -18.81 -3.59 8.23
N GLY A 92 -19.20 -2.61 7.41
CA GLY A 92 -18.50 -1.33 7.28
C GLY A 92 -17.28 -1.35 6.33
N CYS A 93 -16.87 -2.52 5.83
CA CYS A 93 -15.87 -2.61 4.77
C CYS A 93 -16.54 -2.45 3.39
N ASN A 94 -16.05 -1.52 2.58
CA ASN A 94 -16.42 -1.36 1.18
C ASN A 94 -15.28 -1.93 0.31
N PRO A 95 -15.42 -3.16 -0.20
CA PRO A 95 -14.33 -3.85 -0.89
C PRO A 95 -13.98 -3.22 -2.25
N ARG A 96 -14.90 -2.42 -2.80
CA ARG A 96 -14.78 -1.74 -4.09
C ARG A 96 -14.05 -0.40 -4.03
N LYS A 97 -13.68 0.05 -2.83
CA LYS A 97 -12.84 1.23 -2.62
C LYS A 97 -11.44 0.80 -2.18
N ARG A 98 -10.49 1.71 -2.37
CA ARG A 98 -9.19 1.66 -1.70
C ARG A 98 -9.39 2.01 -0.23
N PHE A 99 -8.77 1.26 0.66
CA PHE A 99 -8.87 1.52 2.09
C PHE A 99 -7.63 1.11 2.87
N GLY A 100 -7.31 1.85 3.92
CA GLY A 100 -6.37 1.45 4.96
C GLY A 100 -7.08 0.78 6.13
N VAL A 101 -6.35 0.03 6.95
CA VAL A 101 -6.91 -0.62 8.14
C VAL A 101 -6.01 -0.42 9.36
N ARG A 102 -6.61 0.00 10.47
CA ARG A 102 -6.01 -0.13 11.81
C ARG A 102 -6.65 -1.32 12.52
N VAL A 103 -5.83 -2.15 13.14
CA VAL A 103 -6.25 -3.25 14.01
C VAL A 103 -5.85 -2.91 15.42
N ARG A 104 -6.78 -2.96 16.37
CA ARG A 104 -6.50 -2.93 17.81
C ARG A 104 -6.98 -4.22 18.45
N SER A 105 -6.24 -4.73 19.43
CA SER A 105 -6.56 -5.97 20.11
C SER A 105 -6.31 -5.91 21.61
N THR A 106 -7.17 -6.58 22.39
CA THR A 106 -6.96 -6.75 23.84
C THR A 106 -5.81 -7.71 24.17
N GLN A 107 -5.42 -8.59 23.24
CA GLN A 107 -4.30 -9.53 23.39
C GLN A 107 -3.24 -9.28 22.31
N PRO A 108 -1.99 -9.72 22.51
CA PRO A 108 -0.98 -9.68 21.45
C PRO A 108 -1.40 -10.54 20.26
N VAL A 109 -1.38 -9.95 19.06
CA VAL A 109 -1.70 -10.60 17.79
C VAL A 109 -0.61 -10.36 16.77
N VAL A 110 -0.53 -11.18 15.71
CA VAL A 110 0.21 -10.87 14.49
C VAL A 110 -0.77 -10.78 13.34
N VAL A 111 -0.60 -9.78 12.48
CA VAL A 111 -1.49 -9.52 11.35
C VAL A 111 -0.70 -9.45 10.04
N GLN A 112 -1.19 -10.16 9.03
CA GLN A 112 -0.61 -10.19 7.69
C GLN A 112 -1.69 -9.96 6.64
N ALA A 113 -1.37 -9.18 5.62
CA ALA A 113 -2.18 -8.99 4.44
C ALA A 113 -1.80 -10.04 3.38
N THR A 114 -2.81 -10.50 2.66
CA THR A 114 -2.62 -11.06 1.32
C THR A 114 -3.57 -10.31 0.41
N ALA A 115 -3.07 -9.80 -0.70
CA ALA A 115 -3.92 -9.16 -1.69
C ALA A 115 -3.52 -9.68 -3.06
N GLY A 116 -4.50 -10.00 -3.90
CA GLY A 116 -4.25 -10.53 -5.21
C GLY A 116 -5.34 -10.19 -6.19
N ASP A 117 -4.95 -10.23 -7.45
CA ASP A 117 -5.83 -10.07 -8.58
C ASP A 117 -6.16 -11.46 -9.11
N ARG A 118 -7.41 -11.71 -9.51
CA ARG A 118 -7.80 -12.83 -10.36
C ARG A 118 -8.66 -12.37 -11.52
N ILE A 119 -8.65 -13.09 -12.63
CA ILE A 119 -9.48 -12.78 -13.80
C ILE A 119 -10.72 -13.67 -13.80
N GLY A 120 -11.91 -13.06 -13.72
CA GLY A 120 -13.17 -13.81 -13.75
C GLY A 120 -13.24 -14.93 -12.71
N GLU A 121 -13.55 -16.16 -13.13
CA GLU A 121 -13.69 -17.33 -12.25
C GLU A 121 -12.38 -18.09 -12.00
N GLU A 122 -11.22 -17.51 -12.34
CA GLU A 122 -9.92 -18.14 -12.11
C GLU A 122 -9.68 -18.43 -10.62
N ARG A 123 -9.27 -19.68 -10.32
CA ARG A 123 -9.04 -20.16 -8.96
C ARG A 123 -7.68 -19.78 -8.36
N ILE A 124 -6.80 -19.21 -9.17
CA ILE A 124 -5.46 -18.81 -8.77
C ILE A 124 -5.32 -17.36 -9.17
N THR A 125 -4.79 -16.55 -8.26
CA THR A 125 -4.53 -15.15 -8.52
C THR A 125 -3.48 -15.02 -9.63
N ASN A 126 -3.75 -14.19 -10.65
CA ASN A 126 -2.78 -13.89 -11.70
C ASN A 126 -1.61 -13.06 -11.17
N SER A 127 -1.84 -12.34 -10.08
CA SER A 127 -0.86 -11.54 -9.38
C SER A 127 -1.18 -11.48 -7.89
N MET A 128 -0.18 -11.52 -7.01
CA MET A 128 -0.40 -11.52 -5.56
C MET A 128 0.77 -10.90 -4.81
N ALA A 129 0.45 -10.10 -3.79
CA ALA A 129 1.38 -9.61 -2.80
C ALA A 129 0.96 -10.07 -1.40
N THR A 130 1.95 -10.37 -0.56
CA THR A 130 1.74 -10.60 0.87
C THR A 130 2.75 -9.81 1.67
N TYR A 131 2.29 -9.20 2.75
CA TYR A 131 3.07 -8.25 3.53
C TYR A 131 2.52 -8.19 4.95
N LEU A 132 3.42 -7.97 5.92
CA LEU A 132 3.02 -7.78 7.31
C LEU A 132 2.39 -6.39 7.47
N TYR A 133 1.45 -6.30 8.40
CA TYR A 133 1.02 -4.99 8.85
C TYR A 133 2.19 -4.31 9.59
N HIS A 134 2.24 -2.99 9.55
CA HIS A 134 3.16 -2.22 10.36
C HIS A 134 2.70 -2.22 11.83
N PRO A 135 3.57 -2.58 12.80
CA PRO A 135 3.19 -2.62 14.21
C PRO A 135 3.05 -1.21 14.81
N GLY A 136 2.01 -1.00 15.61
CA GLY A 136 1.82 0.20 16.42
C GLY A 136 2.18 0.02 17.91
N PRO A 137 1.96 1.06 18.74
CA PRO A 137 1.44 2.39 18.37
C PRO A 137 2.44 3.20 17.54
N LEU A 138 1.93 4.09 16.68
CA LEU A 138 2.78 5.00 15.89
C LEU A 138 3.35 6.11 16.78
N GLY A 139 4.57 6.55 16.48
CA GLY A 139 5.28 7.59 17.21
C GLY A 139 6.19 8.45 16.33
N GLU A 140 7.27 8.98 16.91
CA GLU A 140 8.17 9.93 16.23
C GLU A 140 8.94 9.31 15.06
N ALA A 141 9.20 7.99 15.09
CA ALA A 141 9.86 7.32 13.97
C ALA A 141 8.95 7.29 12.74
N GLU A 142 7.65 7.12 12.93
CA GLU A 142 6.61 7.04 11.91
C GLU A 142 6.18 8.42 11.35
N LYS A 143 6.94 9.47 11.66
CA LYS A 143 6.86 10.79 11.01
C LYS A 143 7.75 10.92 9.78
N THR A 144 8.68 9.99 9.57
CA THR A 144 9.50 9.94 8.36
C THR A 144 9.59 8.53 7.87
N TRP A 145 9.28 8.32 6.60
CA TRP A 145 9.27 7.01 5.97
C TRP A 145 10.13 7.02 4.72
N MET A 146 10.72 5.86 4.40
CA MET A 146 11.46 5.68 3.16
C MET A 146 11.17 4.32 2.54
N TYR A 147 11.12 4.27 1.21
CA TYR A 147 11.24 3.06 0.41
C TYR A 147 12.13 3.36 -0.82
N VAL A 148 12.82 2.34 -1.33
CA VAL A 148 13.95 2.52 -2.28
C VAL A 148 13.83 1.72 -3.58
N ASP A 149 12.90 0.78 -3.66
CA ASP A 149 12.58 0.10 -4.92
C ASP A 149 11.56 0.95 -5.68
N CYS A 150 12.02 2.05 -6.28
CA CYS A 150 11.14 2.97 -7.00
C CYS A 150 11.60 3.19 -8.43
N VAL A 151 10.72 2.88 -9.37
CA VAL A 151 10.82 3.16 -10.79
C VAL A 151 9.41 3.03 -11.36
N TYR A 152 9.05 3.90 -12.30
CA TYR A 152 7.88 3.64 -13.13
C TYR A 152 8.28 3.74 -14.59
N LEU A 153 8.08 2.63 -15.30
CA LEU A 153 8.50 2.43 -16.67
C LEU A 153 7.36 2.77 -17.63
N VAL A 154 7.61 3.73 -18.50
CA VAL A 154 6.72 4.09 -19.62
C VAL A 154 7.58 4.24 -20.87
N SER A 155 7.53 3.24 -21.75
CA SER A 155 8.33 3.24 -22.97
C SER A 155 7.63 2.47 -24.06
N ASP A 156 7.48 3.09 -25.23
CA ASP A 156 6.98 2.45 -26.44
C ASP A 156 7.88 1.33 -26.96
N ARG A 157 9.13 1.27 -26.49
CA ARG A 157 10.11 0.23 -26.83
C ARG A 157 9.82 -1.10 -26.15
N PHE A 158 9.20 -1.10 -24.97
CA PHE A 158 9.01 -2.29 -24.17
C PHE A 158 7.53 -2.70 -24.11
N PRO A 159 7.23 -4.00 -24.05
CA PRO A 159 5.85 -4.47 -23.98
C PRO A 159 5.24 -4.32 -22.59
N LEU A 160 6.05 -4.07 -21.55
CA LEU A 160 5.59 -3.91 -20.17
C LEU A 160 5.73 -2.48 -19.71
N GLU A 161 4.75 -2.03 -18.93
CA GLU A 161 4.73 -0.71 -18.30
C GLU A 161 4.37 -0.82 -16.83
N GLU A 162 4.85 0.12 -16.03
CA GLU A 162 4.65 0.13 -14.60
C GLU A 162 3.90 1.38 -14.16
N ARG A 163 2.99 1.18 -13.22
CA ARG A 163 2.29 2.24 -12.52
C ARG A 163 2.62 2.14 -11.05
N GLU A 164 3.08 3.23 -10.49
CA GLU A 164 3.40 3.31 -9.08
C GLU A 164 2.44 4.28 -8.39
N TRP A 165 1.90 3.87 -7.24
CA TRP A 165 1.12 4.72 -6.36
C TRP A 165 1.87 4.92 -5.05
N LEU A 166 1.76 6.13 -4.52
CA LEU A 166 2.13 6.46 -3.16
C LEU A 166 0.86 6.58 -2.34
N SER A 167 0.80 5.83 -1.24
CA SER A 167 -0.33 5.85 -0.32
C SER A 167 0.10 6.17 1.10
N VAL A 168 -0.63 7.07 1.74
CA VAL A 168 -0.40 7.53 3.12
C VAL A 168 -1.69 7.40 3.90
N LEU A 169 -1.62 6.76 5.07
CA LEU A 169 -2.74 6.68 6.00
C LEU A 169 -2.44 7.58 7.20
N ASN A 170 -3.35 8.54 7.44
CA ASN A 170 -3.37 9.38 8.63
C ASN A 170 -4.44 8.86 9.60
N PRO A 171 -4.07 8.12 10.66
CA PRO A 171 -5.04 7.61 11.63
C PRO A 171 -5.38 8.63 12.73
N ASN A 172 -4.83 9.84 12.67
CA ASN A 172 -5.01 10.88 13.69
C ASN A 172 -6.29 11.68 13.45
N SER A 173 -6.78 12.35 14.50
CA SER A 173 -7.93 13.27 14.43
C SER A 173 -7.59 14.66 13.90
N GLN A 174 -6.33 14.90 13.51
CA GLN A 174 -5.83 16.15 12.96
C GLN A 174 -5.30 15.92 11.54
N THR A 175 -5.33 16.97 10.70
CA THR A 175 -4.72 16.94 9.37
C THR A 175 -3.21 16.75 9.51
N ALA A 176 -2.66 15.80 8.74
CA ALA A 176 -1.22 15.61 8.62
C ALA A 176 -0.70 16.40 7.42
N HIS A 177 0.29 17.26 7.64
CA HIS A 177 0.97 18.01 6.59
C HIS A 177 2.22 17.22 6.20
N CYS A 178 2.29 16.83 4.94
CA CYS A 178 3.30 15.92 4.44
C CYS A 178 4.15 16.58 3.35
N THR A 179 5.41 16.15 3.26
CA THR A 179 6.29 16.44 2.13
C THR A 179 6.83 15.11 1.61
N VAL A 180 6.62 14.83 0.32
CA VAL A 180 7.31 13.75 -0.38
C VAL A 180 8.54 14.31 -1.09
N THR A 181 9.66 13.61 -0.98
CA THR A 181 10.90 13.86 -1.71
C THR A 181 11.24 12.64 -2.57
N PHE A 182 11.43 12.87 -3.87
CA PHE A 182 11.94 11.92 -4.84
C PHE A 182 13.44 12.12 -4.98
N ILE A 183 14.22 11.15 -4.49
CA ILE A 183 15.68 11.19 -4.49
C ILE A 183 16.17 10.44 -5.73
N PRO A 184 16.87 11.09 -6.68
CA PRO A 184 17.34 10.46 -7.90
C PRO A 184 18.21 9.24 -7.62
N GLY A 185 17.93 8.14 -8.31
CA GLY A 185 18.66 6.89 -8.20
C GLY A 185 19.97 6.87 -9.00
N GLY A 186 20.68 5.77 -8.87
CA GLY A 186 21.95 5.54 -9.54
C GLY A 186 22.37 4.09 -9.47
N ASP A 187 23.39 3.76 -10.24
CA ASP A 187 24.01 2.43 -10.24
C ASP A 187 25.22 2.42 -9.31
N VAL A 188 25.49 1.24 -8.73
CA VAL A 188 26.75 0.98 -8.05
C VAL A 188 27.72 0.39 -9.06
N ASP A 189 28.79 1.14 -9.36
CA ASP A 189 29.93 0.63 -10.10
C ASP A 189 30.74 -0.27 -9.16
N VAL A 190 30.50 -1.58 -9.25
CA VAL A 190 31.13 -2.58 -8.39
C VAL A 190 32.65 -2.61 -8.55
N GLY A 191 33.15 -2.40 -9.78
CA GLY A 191 34.59 -2.42 -10.06
C GLY A 191 35.32 -1.23 -9.43
N LEU A 192 34.69 -0.06 -9.46
CA LEU A 192 35.23 1.16 -8.87
C LEU A 192 34.80 1.38 -7.41
N GLN A 193 33.88 0.57 -6.89
CA GLN A 193 33.30 0.68 -5.54
C GLN A 193 32.70 2.07 -5.26
N VAL A 194 32.04 2.66 -6.28
CA VAL A 194 31.39 3.97 -6.17
C VAL A 194 29.98 3.91 -6.73
N SER A 195 29.06 4.66 -6.14
CA SER A 195 27.77 4.92 -6.78
C SER A 195 27.89 6.05 -7.80
N LYS A 196 27.08 5.99 -8.86
CA LYS A 196 26.97 7.03 -9.87
C LYS A 196 25.49 7.28 -10.18
N PRO A 197 25.03 8.53 -10.21
CA PRO A 197 23.68 8.82 -10.66
C PRO A 197 23.54 8.39 -12.13
N ILE A 198 22.37 7.86 -12.50
CA ILE A 198 22.11 7.50 -13.91
C ILE A 198 22.19 8.74 -14.81
N GLN A 199 21.67 9.85 -14.33
CA GLN A 199 21.72 11.12 -15.02
C GLN A 199 22.06 12.25 -14.05
N ALA A 200 23.28 12.79 -14.14
CA ALA A 200 23.80 13.80 -13.22
C ALA A 200 23.01 15.13 -13.20
N SER A 201 22.20 15.39 -14.21
CA SER A 201 21.35 16.59 -14.28
C SER A 201 20.01 16.44 -13.56
N VAL A 202 19.63 15.23 -13.15
CA VAL A 202 18.36 14.99 -12.44
C VAL A 202 18.55 15.37 -10.98
N ALA A 203 17.77 16.35 -10.53
CA ALA A 203 17.77 16.84 -9.16
C ALA A 203 16.67 16.16 -8.33
N GLU A 204 16.74 16.31 -7.01
CA GLU A 204 15.63 15.95 -6.13
C GLU A 204 14.38 16.77 -6.46
N VAL A 205 13.22 16.12 -6.36
CA VAL A 205 11.91 16.74 -6.55
C VAL A 205 11.12 16.62 -5.26
N GLN A 206 10.42 17.70 -4.87
CA GLN A 206 9.64 17.74 -3.64
C GLN A 206 8.21 18.21 -3.90
N HIS A 207 7.24 17.55 -3.27
CA HIS A 207 5.85 17.97 -3.29
C HIS A 207 5.27 17.98 -1.87
N ALA A 208 4.62 19.08 -1.52
CA ALA A 208 3.83 19.18 -0.30
C ALA A 208 2.39 18.72 -0.56
N PHE A 209 1.79 18.02 0.40
CA PHE A 209 0.40 17.59 0.36
C PHE A 209 -0.15 17.41 1.76
N GLU A 210 -1.47 17.33 1.87
CA GLU A 210 -2.16 17.14 3.15
C GLU A 210 -2.94 15.82 3.14
N VAL A 211 -2.98 15.17 4.29
CA VAL A 211 -3.85 14.01 4.52
C VAL A 211 -4.84 14.37 5.62
N ALA A 212 -6.11 14.45 5.25
CA ALA A 212 -7.19 14.80 6.16
C ALA A 212 -7.26 13.85 7.38
N PRO A 213 -7.87 14.30 8.50
CA PRO A 213 -8.04 13.48 9.70
C PRO A 213 -8.70 12.14 9.39
N GLU A 214 -8.14 11.04 9.90
CA GLU A 214 -8.70 9.70 9.77
C GLU A 214 -9.01 9.36 8.30
N ARG A 215 -8.07 9.64 7.39
CA ARG A 215 -8.19 9.36 5.95
C ARG A 215 -7.00 8.64 5.37
N LEU A 216 -7.29 7.90 4.32
CA LEU A 216 -6.31 7.46 3.35
C LEU A 216 -6.08 8.59 2.33
N PHE A 217 -4.84 8.73 1.89
CA PHE A 217 -4.45 9.47 0.70
C PHE A 217 -3.73 8.50 -0.24
N SER A 218 -4.01 8.58 -1.54
CA SER A 218 -3.34 7.76 -2.55
C SER A 218 -3.26 8.57 -3.84
N VAL A 219 -2.08 8.55 -4.48
CA VAL A 219 -1.81 9.30 -5.71
C VAL A 219 -0.94 8.47 -6.64
N LEU A 220 -1.21 8.56 -7.95
CA LEU A 220 -0.38 7.93 -8.96
C LEU A 220 0.87 8.79 -9.16
N ILE A 221 2.06 8.20 -9.15
CA ILE A 221 3.32 8.97 -9.23
C ILE A 221 3.39 9.80 -10.53
N SER A 222 2.85 9.29 -11.64
CA SER A 222 2.82 10.03 -12.91
C SER A 222 1.97 11.29 -12.89
N ASP A 223 1.14 11.51 -11.86
CA ASP A 223 0.39 12.76 -11.70
C ASP A 223 1.31 13.91 -11.23
N TRP A 224 2.50 13.59 -10.70
CA TRP A 224 3.56 14.56 -10.41
C TRP A 224 4.53 14.68 -11.59
N GLN A 225 4.26 15.64 -12.47
CA GLN A 225 4.94 15.80 -13.77
C GLN A 225 6.46 16.01 -13.68
N ASP A 226 6.95 16.50 -12.54
CA ASP A 226 8.38 16.73 -12.32
C ASP A 226 9.12 15.43 -11.93
N VAL A 227 8.41 14.37 -11.54
CA VAL A 227 8.98 13.04 -11.36
C VAL A 227 9.16 12.40 -12.72
N LEU A 228 10.41 12.06 -13.06
CA LEU A 228 10.73 11.57 -14.40
C LEU A 228 10.47 10.07 -14.54
N PRO A 229 9.83 9.63 -15.64
CA PRO A 229 9.67 8.22 -15.92
C PRO A 229 10.99 7.56 -16.33
N ASN A 230 11.05 6.23 -16.25
CA ASN A 230 12.20 5.43 -16.69
C ASN A 230 13.52 5.77 -16.00
N GLN A 231 13.45 6.36 -14.80
CA GLN A 231 14.58 6.65 -13.93
C GLN A 231 14.29 6.02 -12.58
N PRO A 232 15.22 5.28 -11.97
CA PRO A 232 15.04 4.82 -10.61
C PRO A 232 15.18 6.01 -9.65
N TYR A 233 14.50 5.90 -8.52
CA TYR A 233 14.52 6.88 -7.45
C TYR A 233 14.30 6.17 -6.11
N ALA A 234 14.49 6.89 -5.02
CA ALA A 234 13.97 6.54 -3.71
C ALA A 234 12.93 7.57 -3.30
N VAL A 235 12.01 7.17 -2.42
CA VAL A 235 10.99 8.05 -1.88
C VAL A 235 11.23 8.24 -0.40
N ARG A 236 11.22 9.51 0.04
CA ARG A 236 11.13 9.90 1.45
C ARG A 236 9.83 10.67 1.66
N VAL A 237 9.06 10.29 2.67
CA VAL A 237 7.89 11.07 3.10
C VAL A 237 8.11 11.55 4.52
N GLU A 238 7.95 12.84 4.74
CA GLU A 238 8.03 13.50 6.03
C GLU A 238 6.65 14.06 6.41
N SER A 239 6.25 13.91 7.66
CA SER A 239 4.98 14.41 8.19
C SER A 239 5.16 15.03 9.57
N ASP A 240 4.32 16.01 9.89
CA ASP A 240 4.23 16.59 11.22
C ASP A 240 3.56 15.66 12.26
N LEU A 241 2.77 14.68 11.79
CA LEU A 241 2.08 13.68 12.60
C LEU A 241 2.56 12.25 12.26
N PRO A 242 2.48 11.29 13.20
CA PRO A 242 2.74 9.89 12.89
C PRO A 242 1.73 9.34 11.87
N ILE A 243 2.23 8.79 10.76
CA ILE A 243 1.45 8.23 9.65
C ILE A 243 1.95 6.82 9.32
N THR A 244 1.30 6.13 8.40
CA THR A 244 1.91 4.97 7.72
C THR A 244 2.02 5.23 6.22
N LEU A 245 3.02 4.62 5.58
CA LEU A 245 3.33 4.78 4.15
C LEU A 245 3.37 3.40 3.47
N GLN A 246 2.86 3.33 2.25
CA GLN A 246 3.01 2.16 1.38
C GLN A 246 3.15 2.62 -0.06
N GLY A 247 4.19 2.14 -0.75
CA GLY A 247 4.29 2.23 -2.21
C GLY A 247 3.66 0.98 -2.83
N ILE A 248 2.95 1.13 -3.93
CA ILE A 248 2.33 0.01 -4.66
C ILE A 248 2.69 0.14 -6.14
N ARG A 249 3.13 -0.96 -6.75
CA ARG A 249 3.42 -1.02 -8.19
C ARG A 249 2.57 -2.08 -8.86
N HIS A 250 1.86 -1.71 -9.92
CA HIS A 250 1.25 -2.66 -10.85
C HIS A 250 2.01 -2.63 -12.17
N ILE A 251 2.25 -3.81 -12.73
CA ILE A 251 2.86 -3.99 -14.04
C ILE A 251 1.78 -4.44 -15.01
N PHE A 252 1.70 -3.79 -16.16
CA PHE A 252 0.74 -4.11 -17.23
C PHE A 252 1.48 -4.46 -18.51
N GLU A 253 0.82 -5.23 -19.37
CA GLU A 253 1.25 -5.29 -20.77
C GLU A 253 0.65 -4.09 -21.52
N ARG A 254 1.48 -3.40 -22.30
CA ARG A 254 1.11 -2.17 -23.00
C ARG A 254 -0.07 -2.43 -23.93
N GLY A 255 -1.18 -1.72 -23.69
CA GLY A 255 -2.44 -1.88 -24.43
C GLY A 255 -3.33 -3.03 -23.94
N GLN A 256 -2.95 -3.71 -22.85
CA GLN A 256 -3.74 -4.70 -22.11
C GLN A 256 -3.76 -4.30 -20.63
N TYR A 257 -4.53 -3.25 -20.33
CA TYR A 257 -4.62 -2.66 -18.99
C TYR A 257 -5.77 -3.24 -18.17
N GLU A 258 -6.63 -4.05 -18.78
CA GLU A 258 -7.76 -4.67 -18.13
C GLU A 258 -7.33 -5.59 -16.98
N PHE A 259 -6.09 -6.11 -16.99
CA PHE A 259 -5.54 -6.92 -15.91
C PHE A 259 -4.04 -6.68 -15.75
N SER A 260 -3.56 -6.84 -14.51
CA SER A 260 -2.14 -6.72 -14.18
C SER A 260 -1.37 -8.01 -14.54
N ARG A 261 -0.11 -7.86 -14.96
CA ARG A 261 0.87 -8.95 -15.09
C ARG A 261 1.58 -9.23 -13.76
N CYS A 262 1.72 -8.21 -12.93
CA CYS A 262 2.37 -8.30 -11.62
C CYS A 262 1.88 -7.17 -10.71
N TRP A 263 2.01 -7.38 -9.41
CA TRP A 263 1.70 -6.46 -8.34
C TRP A 263 2.79 -6.62 -7.27
N ALA A 264 3.46 -5.52 -6.94
CA ALA A 264 4.37 -5.42 -5.82
C ALA A 264 3.86 -4.40 -4.79
N VAL A 265 4.08 -4.71 -3.51
CA VAL A 265 4.07 -3.74 -2.43
C VAL A 265 5.52 -3.37 -2.14
N LEU A 266 5.81 -2.07 -2.16
CA LEU A 266 7.13 -1.51 -1.95
C LEU A 266 7.28 -1.28 -0.45
N ASP A 267 8.09 -2.13 0.19
CA ASP A 267 8.29 -2.10 1.64
C ASP A 267 8.86 -0.74 2.06
N ALA A 268 8.08 -0.03 2.88
CA ALA A 268 8.49 1.23 3.48
C ALA A 268 8.90 1.02 4.94
N ILE A 269 9.95 1.72 5.34
CA ILE A 269 10.46 1.69 6.71
C ILE A 269 10.37 3.07 7.36
N PRO A 270 10.00 3.18 8.64
CA PRO A 270 10.12 4.42 9.37
C PRO A 270 11.59 4.72 9.67
N ILE A 271 11.97 5.99 9.61
CA ILE A 271 13.32 6.48 9.89
C ILE A 271 13.32 7.18 11.24
N PRO A 272 13.94 6.60 12.29
CA PRO A 272 13.96 7.22 13.62
C PRO A 272 14.66 8.59 13.62
N PRO A 273 14.23 9.56 14.45
CA PRO A 273 14.85 10.89 14.54
C PRO A 273 16.37 10.86 14.80
N ALA A 274 16.87 9.84 15.49
CA ALA A 274 18.29 9.67 15.78
C ALA A 274 19.17 9.47 14.54
N VAL A 275 18.58 9.02 13.42
CA VAL A 275 19.28 8.69 12.16
C VAL A 275 19.22 9.84 11.14
N ARG A 276 18.35 10.85 11.33
CA ARG A 276 18.11 11.94 10.37
C ARG A 276 19.18 13.06 10.38
N ARG A 277 20.36 12.81 10.97
CA ARG A 277 21.40 13.82 11.20
C ARG A 277 22.37 13.94 10.04
#